data_AF-X1H9D9-F1
#
_entry.id   AF-X1H9D9-F1
#
_cell.length_a   1.000
_cell.length_b   1.000
_cell.length_c   1.000
_cell.angle_alpha   90.00
_cell.angle_beta   90.00
_cell.angle_gamma   90.00
#
_symmetry.space_group_name_H-M   'P 1'
#
loop_
_entity.id
_entity.type
_entity.pdbx_description
1 polymer ?
#
loop_
_entity_poly.entity_id
_entity_poly.type
_entity_poly.pdbx_seq_one_letter_code
_entity_poly.pdbx_strand_id
1 'polypeptide(L)'
;FFLSSRNKIKQNEELSFVKMVTIYSTRDPDFRGKEKVSDKEIERAAVDNLKKLIKLGYDKLFGTHKKRWNQLWEQIDIVLDGPDFDQLAIRFSQFHIYQMTPVHNERLSIAAKGLSGEGYKGHVFWDMEIFILPFFIYTFPKIAKRLLLYRYHFLDGAREKAKENGFEGAMYPWECADTGCEVTPKWGGVDFKTGKPQRIWTGELEQHITCDIVYSI
;
A
#
# COMPACT_ATOMS: atom_id res chain seq x y z
N PHE A 1 -2.41 28.94 -10.60
CA PHE A 1 -3.13 29.03 -11.88
C PHE A 1 -4.37 28.15 -11.81
N PHE A 2 -5.57 28.72 -11.85
CA PHE A 2 -6.80 27.94 -12.03
C PHE A 2 -7.08 27.85 -13.53
N LEU A 3 -7.06 26.64 -14.09
CA LEU A 3 -7.59 26.40 -15.43
C LEU A 3 -9.11 26.53 -15.34
N SER A 4 -9.68 27.46 -16.11
CA SER A 4 -11.14 27.59 -16.26
C SER A 4 -11.51 27.40 -17.72
N SER A 5 -12.60 26.69 -17.97
CA SER A 5 -13.22 26.58 -19.29
C SER A 5 -14.69 26.98 -19.17
N ARG A 6 -15.21 27.70 -20.17
CA ARG A 6 -16.62 28.07 -20.26
C ARG A 6 -17.20 27.38 -21.49
N ASN A 7 -18.19 26.51 -21.28
CA ASN A 7 -18.87 25.78 -22.34
C ASN A 7 -20.36 26.14 -22.30
N LYS A 8 -20.95 26.41 -23.46
CA LYS A 8 -22.40 26.53 -23.64
C LYS A 8 -22.90 25.19 -24.14
N ILE A 9 -23.81 24.55 -23.40
CA ILE A 9 -24.39 23.25 -23.73
C ILE A 9 -25.87 23.52 -24.06
N LYS A 10 -26.38 22.97 -25.17
CA LYS A 10 -27.81 23.10 -25.50
C LYS A 10 -28.64 22.04 -24.74
N GLN A 11 -29.95 22.25 -24.71
CA GLN A 11 -30.87 21.24 -24.22
C GLN A 11 -30.67 19.93 -25.01
N ASN A 12 -30.53 18.81 -24.28
CA ASN A 12 -30.26 17.47 -24.81
C ASN A 12 -28.85 17.23 -25.42
N GLU A 13 -27.88 18.12 -25.17
CA GLU A 13 -26.46 17.84 -25.46
C GLU A 13 -25.74 17.31 -24.21
N GLU A 14 -24.80 16.38 -24.41
CA GLU A 14 -23.91 15.88 -23.36
C GLU A 14 -22.52 16.51 -23.51
N LEU A 15 -21.94 16.96 -22.39
CA LEU A 15 -20.55 17.39 -22.31
C LEU A 15 -19.78 16.45 -21.37
N SER A 16 -18.84 15.70 -21.92
CA SER A 16 -17.96 14.81 -21.16
C SER A 16 -16.59 15.43 -20.93
N PHE A 17 -16.06 15.30 -19.71
CA PHE A 17 -14.67 15.66 -19.40
C PHE A 17 -13.87 14.42 -19.02
N VAL A 18 -12.72 14.23 -19.67
CA VAL A 18 -11.77 13.18 -19.33
C VAL A 18 -10.53 13.82 -18.75
N LYS A 19 -10.23 13.49 -17.48
CA LYS A 19 -8.98 13.89 -16.82
C LYS A 19 -8.10 12.66 -16.65
N MET A 20 -6.93 12.68 -17.25
CA MET A 20 -5.89 11.68 -17.04
C MET A 20 -4.78 12.26 -16.19
N VAL A 21 -4.28 11.47 -15.23
CA VAL A 21 -3.24 11.88 -14.29
C VAL A 21 -2.20 10.78 -14.21
N THR A 22 -0.93 11.17 -14.24
CA THR A 22 0.21 10.29 -13.97
C THR A 22 0.96 10.85 -12.76
N ILE A 23 1.32 9.99 -11.82
CA ILE A 23 2.07 10.35 -10.61
C ILE A 23 3.36 9.56 -10.64
N TYR A 24 4.48 10.25 -10.41
CA TYR A 24 5.80 9.66 -10.32
C TYR A 24 6.56 10.21 -9.13
N SER A 25 7.44 9.39 -8.57
CA SER A 25 8.39 9.75 -7.52
C SER A 25 9.76 9.14 -7.83
N THR A 26 10.81 9.63 -7.18
CA THR A 26 12.16 9.05 -7.28
C THR A 26 12.24 7.60 -6.79
N ARG A 27 11.19 7.10 -6.14
CA ARG A 27 11.10 5.74 -5.61
C ARG A 27 10.51 4.74 -6.60
N ASP A 28 10.01 5.22 -7.75
CA ASP A 28 9.46 4.34 -8.77
C ASP A 28 10.56 3.52 -9.46
N PRO A 29 10.22 2.30 -9.95
CA PRO A 29 11.19 1.41 -10.59
C PRO A 29 11.97 2.05 -11.75
N ASP A 30 11.36 3.00 -12.47
CA ASP A 30 11.97 3.76 -13.57
C ASP A 30 13.25 4.52 -13.17
N PHE A 31 13.40 4.81 -11.88
CA PHE A 31 14.50 5.60 -11.32
C PHE A 31 15.45 4.80 -10.44
N ARG A 32 15.19 3.51 -10.24
CA ARG A 32 15.97 2.66 -9.34
C ARG A 32 17.43 2.57 -9.79
N GLY A 33 18.35 2.77 -8.85
CA GLY A 33 19.80 2.71 -9.09
C GLY A 33 20.42 4.00 -9.62
N LYS A 34 19.64 5.06 -9.83
CA LYS A 34 20.17 6.40 -10.10
C LYS A 34 20.51 7.10 -8.79
N GLU A 35 21.77 7.54 -8.65
CA GLU A 35 22.22 8.27 -7.45
C GLU A 35 21.55 9.64 -7.30
N LYS A 36 21.28 10.30 -8.42
CA LYS A 36 20.57 11.59 -8.48
C LYS A 36 19.61 11.58 -9.65
N VAL A 37 18.37 11.98 -9.40
CA VAL A 37 17.34 12.18 -10.42
C VAL A 37 16.86 13.61 -10.29
N SER A 38 16.95 14.37 -11.39
CA SER A 38 16.48 15.75 -11.40
C SER A 38 14.96 15.81 -11.53
N ASP A 39 14.33 16.87 -10.99
CA ASP A 39 12.90 17.11 -11.15
C ASP A 39 12.46 17.10 -12.61
N LYS A 40 13.32 17.61 -13.51
CA LYS A 40 13.08 17.61 -14.96
C LYS A 40 13.00 16.20 -15.56
N GLU A 41 13.77 15.25 -15.04
CA GLU A 41 13.69 13.85 -15.51
C GLU A 41 12.39 13.18 -15.05
N ILE A 42 11.96 13.44 -13.81
CA ILE A 42 10.70 12.91 -13.27
C ILE A 42 9.52 13.52 -14.02
N GLU A 43 9.53 14.84 -14.21
CA GLU A 43 8.52 15.57 -14.98
C GLU A 43 8.44 15.01 -16.41
N ARG A 44 9.59 14.83 -17.07
CA ARG A 44 9.63 14.25 -18.41
C ARG A 44 9.03 12.86 -18.46
N ALA A 45 9.38 11.97 -17.51
CA ALA A 45 8.81 10.63 -17.45
C ALA A 45 7.28 10.66 -17.27
N ALA A 46 6.79 11.50 -16.36
CA ALA A 46 5.35 11.69 -16.12
C ALA A 46 4.63 12.20 -17.37
N VAL A 47 5.14 13.28 -17.98
CA VAL A 47 4.55 13.91 -19.17
C VAL A 47 4.59 12.97 -20.39
N ASP A 48 5.70 12.25 -20.59
CA ASP A 48 5.85 11.34 -21.72
C ASP A 48 4.92 10.12 -21.57
N ASN A 49 4.72 9.62 -20.34
CA ASN A 49 3.72 8.59 -20.10
C ASN A 49 2.30 9.12 -20.31
N LEU A 50 1.97 10.31 -19.77
CA LEU A 50 0.67 10.93 -19.96
C LEU A 50 0.33 11.13 -21.45
N LYS A 51 1.29 11.59 -22.25
CA LYS A 51 1.11 11.73 -23.72
C LYS A 51 0.79 10.40 -24.40
N LYS A 52 1.39 9.29 -23.96
CA LYS A 52 1.09 7.93 -24.48
C LYS A 52 -0.32 7.51 -24.08
N LEU A 53 -0.71 7.73 -22.82
CA LEU A 53 -2.04 7.39 -22.29
C LEU A 53 -3.17 8.20 -22.96
N ILE A 54 -2.95 9.49 -23.22
CA ILE A 54 -3.89 10.34 -23.95
C ILE A 54 -4.13 9.78 -25.37
N LYS A 55 -3.08 9.32 -26.07
CA LYS A 55 -3.22 8.70 -27.39
C LYS A 55 -3.98 7.37 -27.35
N LEU A 56 -3.92 6.63 -26.24
CA LEU A 56 -4.68 5.39 -26.07
C LEU A 56 -6.18 5.65 -25.83
N GLY A 57 -6.51 6.72 -25.12
CA GLY A 57 -7.90 7.11 -24.82
C GLY A 57 -8.49 6.39 -23.59
N TYR A 58 -9.52 7.01 -23.00
CA TYR A 58 -10.16 6.52 -21.76
C TYR A 58 -10.74 5.11 -21.92
N ASP A 59 -11.52 4.87 -22.98
CA ASP A 59 -12.25 3.60 -23.14
C ASP A 59 -11.33 2.39 -23.21
N LYS A 60 -10.17 2.54 -23.88
CA LYS A 60 -9.16 1.47 -23.96
C LYS A 60 -8.49 1.22 -22.61
N LEU A 61 -8.21 2.28 -21.85
CA LEU A 61 -7.64 2.17 -20.50
C LEU A 61 -8.65 1.54 -19.54
N PHE A 62 -9.91 1.96 -19.59
CA PHE A 62 -10.99 1.39 -18.77
C PHE A 62 -11.27 -0.07 -19.13
N GLY A 63 -11.28 -0.41 -20.43
CA GLY A 63 -11.39 -1.80 -20.89
C GLY A 63 -10.24 -2.67 -20.38
N THR A 64 -9.01 -2.15 -20.37
CA THR A 64 -7.84 -2.84 -19.80
C THR A 64 -7.97 -3.03 -18.28
N HIS A 65 -8.44 -2.01 -17.57
CA HIS A 65 -8.73 -2.07 -16.14
C HIS A 65 -9.80 -3.12 -15.80
N LYS A 66 -10.93 -3.12 -16.51
CA LYS A 66 -12.01 -4.10 -16.34
C LYS A 66 -11.52 -5.52 -16.61
N LYS A 67 -10.76 -5.73 -17.69
CA LYS A 67 -10.16 -7.04 -17.99
C LYS A 67 -9.28 -7.52 -16.86
N ARG A 68 -8.46 -6.64 -16.27
CA ARG A 68 -7.61 -7.00 -15.13
C ARG A 68 -8.43 -7.38 -13.90
N TRP A 69 -9.49 -6.64 -13.58
CA TRP A 69 -10.36 -6.98 -12.45
C TRP A 69 -11.13 -8.28 -12.66
N ASN A 70 -11.63 -8.56 -13.87
CA ASN A 70 -12.29 -9.83 -14.15
C ASN A 70 -11.37 -11.03 -13.88
N GLN A 71 -10.11 -10.95 -14.34
CA GLN A 71 -9.10 -11.99 -14.07
C GLN A 71 -8.82 -12.16 -12.57
N LEU A 72 -8.89 -11.08 -11.78
CA LEU A 72 -8.72 -11.15 -10.34
C LEU A 72 -9.91 -11.82 -9.67
N TRP A 73 -11.14 -11.44 -10.06
CA TRP A 73 -12.37 -12.03 -9.54
C TRP A 73 -12.48 -13.52 -9.85
N GLU A 74 -12.08 -13.95 -11.05
CA GLU A 74 -11.99 -15.38 -11.40
C GLU A 74 -11.14 -16.20 -10.41
N GLN A 75 -10.19 -15.56 -9.72
CA GLN A 75 -9.25 -16.21 -8.81
C GLN A 75 -9.63 -16.09 -7.33
N ILE A 76 -10.36 -15.05 -6.93
CA ILE A 76 -10.61 -14.76 -5.51
C ILE A 76 -12.07 -14.78 -5.11
N ASP A 77 -13.02 -14.72 -6.05
CA ASP A 77 -14.44 -14.53 -5.71
C ASP A 77 -14.97 -15.69 -4.86
N ILE A 78 -15.68 -15.32 -3.79
CA ILE A 78 -16.40 -16.28 -2.95
C ILE A 78 -17.89 -16.00 -3.17
N VAL A 79 -18.57 -16.99 -3.74
CA VAL A 79 -20.02 -16.92 -3.95
C VAL A 79 -20.73 -17.52 -2.74
N LEU A 80 -21.57 -16.72 -2.10
CA LEU A 80 -22.33 -17.12 -0.93
C LEU A 80 -23.76 -17.49 -1.34
N ASP A 81 -24.27 -18.57 -0.77
CA ASP A 81 -25.70 -18.87 -0.75
C ASP A 81 -26.31 -18.24 0.51
N GLY A 82 -26.61 -16.94 0.42
CA GLY A 82 -27.00 -16.12 1.57
C GLY A 82 -27.46 -14.71 1.17
N PRO A 83 -27.67 -13.80 2.14
CA PRO A 83 -28.13 -12.45 1.88
C PRO A 83 -27.21 -11.67 0.94
N ASP A 84 -27.78 -10.84 0.07
CA ASP A 84 -27.04 -9.97 -0.86
C ASP A 84 -26.00 -9.08 -0.16
N PHE A 85 -26.31 -8.64 1.07
CA PHE A 85 -25.39 -7.83 1.86
C PHE A 85 -24.12 -8.60 2.26
N ASP A 86 -24.23 -9.87 2.62
CA ASP A 86 -23.08 -10.69 3.01
C ASP A 86 -22.18 -10.94 1.80
N GLN A 87 -22.80 -11.17 0.63
CA GLN A 87 -22.07 -11.27 -0.65
C GLN A 87 -21.34 -9.97 -1.01
N LEU A 88 -21.97 -8.81 -0.78
CA LEU A 88 -21.34 -7.51 -0.97
C LEU A 88 -20.19 -7.32 0.03
N ALA A 89 -20.38 -7.68 1.30
CA ALA A 89 -19.40 -7.50 2.36
C ALA A 89 -18.12 -8.30 2.09
N ILE A 90 -18.23 -9.58 1.71
CA ILE A 90 -17.04 -10.40 1.41
C ILE A 90 -16.29 -9.87 0.19
N ARG A 91 -17.01 -9.50 -0.88
CA ARG A 91 -16.41 -8.89 -2.09
C ARG A 91 -15.77 -7.55 -1.77
N PHE A 92 -16.38 -6.73 -0.92
CA PHE A 92 -15.82 -5.46 -0.47
C PHE A 92 -14.49 -5.67 0.28
N SER A 93 -14.43 -6.64 1.20
CA SER A 93 -13.18 -7.00 1.88
C SER A 93 -12.10 -7.48 0.90
N GLN A 94 -12.43 -8.38 -0.03
CA GLN A 94 -11.49 -8.91 -1.03
C GLN A 94 -10.97 -7.82 -1.96
N PHE A 95 -11.87 -6.93 -2.41
CA PHE A 95 -11.53 -5.76 -3.21
C PHE A 95 -10.52 -4.87 -2.50
N HIS A 96 -10.74 -4.57 -1.22
CA HIS A 96 -9.84 -3.73 -0.44
C HIS A 96 -8.48 -4.39 -0.19
N ILE A 97 -8.45 -5.68 0.15
CA ILE A 97 -7.20 -6.44 0.31
C ILE A 97 -6.34 -6.34 -0.94
N TYR A 98 -6.92 -6.56 -2.12
CA TYR A 98 -6.15 -6.46 -3.35
C TYR A 98 -5.75 -5.02 -3.68
N GLN A 99 -6.65 -4.03 -3.52
CA GLN A 99 -6.34 -2.62 -3.81
C GLN A 99 -5.19 -2.07 -2.98
N MET A 100 -5.08 -2.45 -1.70
CA MET A 100 -4.00 -1.96 -0.83
C MET A 100 -2.66 -2.67 -1.06
N THR A 101 -2.60 -3.66 -1.95
CA THR A 101 -1.41 -4.49 -2.14
C THR A 101 -0.44 -3.89 -3.17
N PRO A 102 0.80 -3.53 -2.78
CA PRO A 102 1.79 -2.98 -3.70
C PRO A 102 2.46 -4.07 -4.55
N VAL A 103 1.72 -4.72 -5.43
CA VAL A 103 2.18 -5.88 -6.23
C VAL A 103 3.39 -5.61 -7.14
N HIS A 104 3.72 -4.34 -7.37
CA HIS A 104 4.75 -3.87 -8.29
C HIS A 104 6.15 -3.72 -7.65
N ASN A 105 6.28 -3.80 -6.32
CA ASN A 105 7.56 -3.60 -5.63
C ASN A 105 7.67 -4.45 -4.36
N GLU A 106 8.68 -5.34 -4.32
CA GLU A 106 8.99 -6.21 -3.18
C GLU A 106 9.60 -5.48 -1.96
N ARG A 107 9.92 -4.18 -2.09
CA ARG A 107 10.33 -3.31 -0.97
C ARG A 107 9.16 -2.55 -0.35
N LEU A 108 7.93 -2.85 -0.78
CA LEU A 108 6.71 -2.31 -0.20
C LEU A 108 5.86 -3.46 0.33
N SER A 109 5.07 -3.17 1.36
CA SER A 109 4.13 -4.12 1.96
C SER A 109 2.82 -3.41 2.30
N ILE A 110 1.88 -4.14 2.90
CA ILE A 110 0.53 -3.65 3.19
C ILE A 110 0.51 -2.99 4.56
N ALA A 111 0.21 -1.69 4.58
CA ALA A 111 0.04 -0.93 5.81
C ALA A 111 -1.29 -1.25 6.50
N ALA A 112 -1.39 -0.98 7.81
CA ALA A 112 -2.60 -1.26 8.61
C ALA A 112 -3.88 -0.56 8.10
N LYS A 113 -3.75 0.53 7.34
CA LYS A 113 -4.86 1.23 6.66
C LYS A 113 -4.68 1.28 5.13
N GLY A 114 -3.81 0.45 4.58
CA GLY A 114 -3.44 0.51 3.17
C GLY A 114 -3.07 1.93 2.75
N LEU A 115 -3.75 2.43 1.71
CA LEU A 115 -3.66 3.82 1.24
C LEU A 115 -5.00 4.56 1.35
N SER A 116 -5.86 4.17 2.30
CA SER A 116 -7.20 4.75 2.45
C SER A 116 -7.25 5.99 3.34
N GLY A 117 -6.13 6.38 3.96
CA GLY A 117 -6.02 7.55 4.84
C GLY A 117 -4.71 7.58 5.61
N GLU A 118 -4.53 8.61 6.43
CA GLU A 118 -3.28 8.86 7.17
C GLU A 118 -3.19 8.13 8.52
N GLY A 119 -4.26 7.44 8.94
CA GLY A 119 -4.26 6.62 10.15
C GLY A 119 -3.15 5.57 10.08
N TYR A 120 -2.37 5.45 11.16
CA TYR A 120 -1.16 4.61 11.22
C TYR A 120 -0.08 4.93 10.17
N LYS A 121 -0.15 6.08 9.51
CA LYS A 121 0.96 6.68 8.73
C LYS A 121 1.53 5.80 7.59
N GLY A 122 0.78 4.81 7.13
CA GLY A 122 1.28 3.83 6.16
C GLY A 122 2.28 2.82 6.72
N HIS A 123 2.32 2.65 8.05
CA HIS A 123 3.20 1.69 8.71
C HIS A 123 2.68 0.25 8.55
N VAL A 124 3.62 -0.69 8.44
CA VAL A 124 3.40 -2.12 8.30
C VAL A 124 3.63 -2.78 9.65
N PHE A 125 2.63 -3.52 10.11
CA PHE A 125 2.58 -4.23 11.38
C PHE A 125 2.51 -5.74 11.13
N TRP A 126 2.43 -6.53 12.22
CA TRP A 126 2.11 -7.97 12.18
C TRP A 126 0.76 -8.27 11.49
N ASP A 127 -0.13 -7.28 11.37
CA ASP A 127 -1.38 -7.33 10.60
C ASP A 127 -1.17 -7.90 9.19
N MET A 128 -0.06 -7.54 8.55
CA MET A 128 0.26 -8.03 7.20
C MET A 128 0.48 -9.54 7.21
N GLU A 129 1.35 -10.03 8.09
CA GLU A 129 1.71 -11.43 8.20
C GLU A 129 0.56 -12.32 8.68
N ILE A 130 -0.17 -11.90 9.71
CA ILE A 130 -1.13 -12.77 10.38
C ILE A 130 -2.53 -12.69 9.78
N PHE A 131 -2.99 -11.51 9.38
CA PHE A 131 -4.38 -11.33 8.94
C PHE A 131 -4.50 -11.29 7.41
N ILE A 132 -3.52 -10.70 6.71
CA ILE A 132 -3.62 -10.47 5.26
C ILE A 132 -2.89 -11.55 4.46
N LEU A 133 -1.70 -11.98 4.89
CA LEU A 133 -0.89 -12.94 4.17
C LEU A 133 -1.60 -14.28 3.88
N PRO A 134 -2.42 -14.86 4.79
CA PRO A 134 -3.13 -16.10 4.50
C PRO A 134 -4.00 -16.01 3.23
N PHE A 135 -4.69 -14.88 3.01
CA PHE A 135 -5.44 -14.66 1.78
C PHE A 135 -4.55 -14.82 0.55
N PHE A 136 -3.36 -14.22 0.55
CA PHE A 136 -2.42 -14.32 -0.57
C PHE A 136 -1.72 -15.67 -0.66
N ILE A 137 -1.50 -16.39 0.44
CA ILE A 137 -0.94 -17.75 0.42
C ILE A 137 -1.85 -18.66 -0.40
N TYR A 138 -3.17 -18.60 -0.18
CA TYR A 138 -4.12 -19.47 -0.87
C TYR A 138 -4.55 -18.97 -2.24
N THR A 139 -4.54 -17.65 -2.48
CA THR A 139 -4.98 -17.08 -3.76
C THR A 139 -3.81 -16.77 -4.69
N PHE A 140 -2.78 -16.05 -4.24
CA PHE A 140 -1.65 -15.61 -5.08
C PHE A 140 -0.28 -15.84 -4.39
N PRO A 141 0.24 -17.08 -4.34
CA PRO A 141 1.48 -17.41 -3.61
C PRO A 141 2.70 -16.56 -4.00
N LYS A 142 2.76 -16.12 -5.27
CA LYS A 142 3.84 -15.23 -5.75
C LYS A 142 3.76 -13.83 -5.12
N ILE A 143 2.55 -13.34 -4.81
CA ILE A 143 2.35 -12.07 -4.10
C ILE A 143 2.68 -12.27 -2.62
N ALA A 144 2.24 -13.38 -1.99
CA ALA A 144 2.60 -13.71 -0.61
C ALA A 144 4.12 -13.71 -0.42
N LYS A 145 4.86 -14.36 -1.31
CA LYS A 145 6.33 -14.33 -1.31
C LYS A 145 6.90 -12.91 -1.41
N ARG A 146 6.34 -12.05 -2.27
CA ARG A 146 6.80 -10.65 -2.39
C ARG A 146 6.55 -9.84 -1.13
N LEU A 147 5.43 -10.07 -0.46
CA LEU A 147 5.11 -9.43 0.82
C LEU A 147 6.10 -9.87 1.92
N LEU A 148 6.53 -11.13 1.95
CA LEU A 148 7.58 -11.57 2.87
C LEU A 148 8.97 -11.05 2.51
N LEU A 149 9.27 -10.88 1.21
CA LEU A 149 10.55 -10.31 0.76
C LEU A 149 10.75 -8.87 1.27
N TYR A 150 9.68 -8.13 1.56
CA TYR A 150 9.78 -6.85 2.27
C TYR A 150 10.54 -7.00 3.60
N ARG A 151 10.19 -7.99 4.43
CA ARG A 151 10.86 -8.25 5.72
C ARG A 151 12.30 -8.67 5.52
N TYR A 152 12.59 -9.46 4.49
CA TYR A 152 13.95 -9.83 4.13
C TYR A 152 14.81 -8.62 3.75
N HIS A 153 14.29 -7.72 2.90
CA HIS A 153 15.00 -6.50 2.47
C HIS A 153 15.31 -5.52 3.61
N PHE A 154 14.58 -5.64 4.73
CA PHE A 154 14.73 -4.80 5.92
C PHE A 154 15.31 -5.55 7.14
N LEU A 155 15.89 -6.73 6.92
CA LEU A 155 16.49 -7.54 7.99
C LEU A 155 17.61 -6.81 8.74
N ASP A 156 18.39 -5.97 8.06
CA ASP A 156 19.47 -5.21 8.68
C ASP A 156 18.94 -4.16 9.68
N GLY A 157 17.78 -3.55 9.41
CA GLY A 157 17.12 -2.66 10.37
C GLY A 157 16.66 -3.41 11.63
N ALA A 158 16.16 -4.64 11.47
CA ALA A 158 15.78 -5.50 12.59
C ALA A 158 17.00 -5.96 13.42
N ARG A 159 18.14 -6.20 12.78
CA ARG A 159 19.41 -6.52 13.47
C ARG A 159 19.94 -5.33 14.26
N GLU A 160 19.89 -4.13 13.69
CA GLU A 160 20.30 -2.93 14.41
C GLU A 160 19.40 -2.67 15.62
N LYS A 161 18.07 -2.80 15.46
CA LYS A 161 17.13 -2.70 16.60
C LYS A 161 17.45 -3.72 17.70
N ALA A 162 17.76 -4.97 17.35
CA ALA A 162 18.13 -5.98 18.34
C ALA A 162 19.37 -5.53 19.15
N LYS A 163 20.41 -5.09 18.45
CA LYS A 163 21.65 -4.60 19.04
C LYS A 163 21.43 -3.37 19.94
N GLU A 164 20.63 -2.40 19.49
CA GLU A 164 20.27 -1.21 20.28
C GLU A 164 19.57 -1.56 21.60
N ASN A 165 18.85 -2.70 21.64
CA ASN A 165 18.16 -3.19 22.82
C ASN A 165 18.96 -4.25 23.61
N GLY A 166 20.23 -4.50 23.25
CA GLY A 166 21.09 -5.46 23.93
C GLY A 166 20.79 -6.93 23.62
N PHE A 167 20.10 -7.21 22.52
CA PHE A 167 19.82 -8.55 22.03
C PHE A 167 20.70 -8.92 20.83
N GLU A 168 20.78 -10.23 20.54
CA GLU A 168 21.37 -10.76 19.32
C GLU A 168 20.29 -11.14 18.31
N GLY A 169 20.69 -11.38 17.06
CA GLY A 169 19.77 -11.81 16.00
C GLY A 169 18.99 -10.66 15.38
N ALA A 170 17.68 -10.85 15.16
CA ALA A 170 16.80 -9.85 14.55
C ALA A 170 15.61 -9.59 15.45
N MET A 171 15.33 -8.32 15.70
CA MET A 171 14.18 -7.81 16.44
C MET A 171 13.43 -6.91 15.49
N TYR A 172 12.38 -7.42 14.85
CA TYR A 172 11.63 -6.60 13.89
C TYR A 172 10.94 -5.42 14.59
N PRO A 173 10.84 -4.26 13.93
CA PRO A 173 10.08 -3.13 14.47
C PRO A 173 8.59 -3.46 14.55
N TRP A 174 7.92 -2.98 15.60
CA TRP A 174 6.47 -3.11 15.76
C TRP A 174 5.75 -2.36 14.64
N GLU A 175 6.19 -1.14 14.37
CA GLU A 175 5.78 -0.33 13.24
C GLU A 175 6.96 -0.19 12.28
N CYS A 176 6.81 -0.75 11.07
CA CYS A 176 7.85 -0.71 10.04
C CYS A 176 7.44 0.21 8.88
N ALA A 177 8.39 0.98 8.34
CA ALA A 177 8.19 1.82 7.16
C ALA A 177 9.23 1.51 6.07
N ASP A 178 9.91 2.51 5.54
CA ASP A 178 10.76 2.41 4.36
C ASP A 178 12.25 2.21 4.63
N THR A 179 12.69 2.35 5.89
CA THR A 179 14.07 2.09 6.32
C THR A 179 14.25 0.74 7.00
N GLY A 180 13.16 0.11 7.43
CA GLY A 180 13.20 -1.10 8.27
C GLY A 180 13.46 -0.83 9.75
N CYS A 181 13.63 0.43 10.16
CA CYS A 181 13.81 0.81 11.56
C CYS A 181 12.46 0.93 12.29
N GLU A 182 12.51 0.96 13.62
CA GLU A 182 11.34 1.23 14.46
C GLU A 182 10.82 2.65 14.25
N VAL A 183 9.56 2.76 13.83
CA VAL A 183 8.88 4.04 13.65
C VAL A 183 7.66 4.21 14.56
N THR A 184 7.46 3.30 15.52
CA THR A 184 6.42 3.44 16.55
C THR A 184 6.63 4.76 17.29
N PRO A 185 5.63 5.68 17.31
CA PRO A 185 5.74 6.90 18.09
C PRO A 185 5.91 6.60 19.57
N LYS A 186 6.82 7.28 20.26
CA LYS A 186 6.99 7.09 21.71
C LYS A 186 5.83 7.69 22.52
N TRP A 187 5.13 8.67 21.95
CA TRP A 187 4.06 9.42 22.60
C TRP A 187 2.85 9.49 21.69
N GLY A 188 1.69 9.21 22.26
CA GLY A 188 0.40 9.26 21.59
C GLY A 188 -0.38 10.54 21.90
N GLY A 189 -1.69 10.45 21.73
CA GLY A 189 -2.62 11.52 22.10
C GLY A 189 -2.56 11.87 23.58
N VAL A 190 -3.22 12.97 23.91
CA VAL A 190 -3.31 13.47 25.29
C VAL A 190 -4.31 12.60 26.06
N ASP A 191 -3.90 12.13 27.24
CA ASP A 191 -4.81 11.53 28.20
C ASP A 191 -5.79 12.60 28.70
N PHE A 192 -7.09 12.38 28.47
CA PHE A 192 -8.13 13.37 28.80
C PHE A 192 -8.27 13.66 30.29
N LYS A 193 -7.79 12.78 31.18
CA LYS A 193 -7.83 13.00 32.63
C LYS A 193 -6.62 13.79 33.11
N THR A 194 -5.43 13.51 32.57
CA THR A 194 -4.17 14.09 33.07
C THR A 194 -3.66 15.26 32.24
N GLY A 195 -4.16 15.45 31.02
CA GLY A 195 -3.68 16.46 30.08
C GLY A 195 -2.27 16.21 29.55
N LYS A 196 -1.66 15.05 29.82
CA LYS A 196 -0.31 14.69 29.40
C LYS A 196 -0.32 13.73 28.21
N PRO A 197 0.69 13.76 27.32
CA PRO A 197 0.84 12.74 26.27
C PRO A 197 0.95 11.34 26.88
N GLN A 198 0.21 10.39 26.32
CA GLN A 198 0.30 8.99 26.75
C GLN A 198 1.54 8.33 26.15
N ARG A 199 2.32 7.62 26.97
CA ARG A 199 3.46 6.83 26.51
C ARG A 199 2.97 5.59 25.75
N ILE A 200 3.50 5.36 24.56
CA ILE A 200 3.23 4.17 23.74
C ILE A 200 4.38 3.18 23.89
N TRP A 201 4.08 2.00 24.42
CA TRP A 201 5.11 1.00 24.75
C TRP A 201 5.29 -0.09 23.69
N THR A 202 4.40 -0.16 22.69
CA THR A 202 4.31 -1.29 21.76
C THR A 202 5.62 -1.54 21.01
N GLY A 203 6.29 -0.51 20.50
CA GLY A 203 7.60 -0.63 19.86
C GLY A 203 8.72 -1.21 20.73
N GLU A 204 8.60 -1.11 22.06
CA GLU A 204 9.59 -1.56 23.04
C GLU A 204 9.21 -2.87 23.74
N LEU A 205 7.92 -3.15 23.94
CA LEU A 205 7.46 -4.28 24.74
C LEU A 205 6.76 -5.37 23.91
N GLU A 206 6.21 -5.02 22.75
CA GLU A 206 5.42 -5.94 21.93
C GLU A 206 6.30 -6.67 20.92
N GLN A 207 7.05 -7.66 21.43
CA GLN A 207 8.12 -8.32 20.67
C GLN A 207 7.67 -9.50 19.80
N HIS A 208 6.42 -9.93 19.93
CA HIS A 208 5.91 -11.13 19.25
C HIS A 208 5.92 -11.01 17.73
N ILE A 209 5.95 -9.79 17.17
CA ILE A 209 6.04 -9.55 15.72
C ILE A 209 7.21 -10.29 15.07
N THR A 210 8.32 -10.47 15.77
CA THR A 210 9.45 -11.26 15.26
C THR A 210 9.06 -12.73 15.06
N CYS A 211 8.33 -13.31 16.02
CA CYS A 211 7.81 -14.67 15.92
C CYS A 211 6.73 -14.80 14.85
N ASP A 212 5.86 -13.79 14.70
CA ASP A 212 4.80 -13.78 13.69
C ASP A 212 5.36 -13.80 12.26
N ILE A 213 6.46 -13.05 12.03
CA ILE A 213 7.18 -13.06 10.77
C ILE A 213 7.80 -14.45 10.52
N VAL A 214 8.43 -15.05 11.53
CA VAL A 214 9.01 -16.40 11.40
C VAL A 214 7.93 -17.46 11.14
N TYR A 215 6.78 -17.37 11.81
CA TYR A 215 5.63 -18.25 11.60
C TYR A 215 5.11 -18.18 10.15
N SER A 216 5.25 -17.02 9.53
CA SER A 216 4.74 -16.76 8.18
C SER A 216 5.66 -17.22 7.06
N ILE A 217 6.91 -17.62 7.37
CA ILE A 217 7.92 -18.13 6.42
C ILE A 217 7.77 -19.64 6.27
#